data_AF-A0A9W6DDD5-F1
#
_entry.id   AF-A0A9W6DDD5-F1
#
_cell.length_a   1.000
_cell.length_b   1.000
_cell.length_c   1.000
_cell.angle_alpha   90.00
_cell.angle_beta   90.00
_cell.angle_gamma   90.00
#
_symmetry.space_group_name_H-M   'P 1'
#
loop_
_entity.id
_entity.type
_entity.pdbx_description
1 polymer ?
#
loop_
_entity_poly.entity_id
_entity_poly.type
_entity_poly.pdbx_seq_one_letter_code
_entity_poly.pdbx_strand_id
1 'polypeptide(L)'
;MENEVNSIMKQAVILIVIGFVVSICWVTVSFGQHLYRNFNNQITNSLSYAYSSELDSIMNYTGDLPAACVYYAAEKNKASVESISGYYSWRDESGKYKSQRVRSIKDLKKLFQHQINCTITKSTGKYRIVIY
;
A
#
# COMPACT_ATOMS: atom_id res chain seq x y z
N MET A 1 -39.79 26.14 -46.35
CA MET A 1 -39.52 24.74 -45.96
C MET A 1 -38.06 24.33 -46.22
N GLU A 2 -37.46 24.63 -47.37
CA GLU A 2 -36.04 24.28 -47.65
C GLU A 2 -35.02 24.93 -46.69
N ASN A 3 -35.26 26.18 -46.25
CA ASN A 3 -34.36 26.87 -45.30
C ASN A 3 -34.37 26.26 -43.89
N GLU A 4 -35.50 25.72 -43.43
CA GLU A 4 -35.58 25.06 -42.11
C GLU A 4 -34.89 23.71 -42.13
N VAL A 5 -35.07 22.93 -43.21
CA VAL A 5 -34.41 21.64 -43.39
C VAL A 5 -32.89 21.79 -43.43
N ASN A 6 -32.39 22.84 -44.10
CA ASN A 6 -30.95 23.14 -44.16
C ASN A 6 -30.39 23.61 -42.79
N SER A 7 -31.18 24.36 -42.02
CA SER A 7 -30.81 24.80 -40.66
C SER A 7 -30.70 23.62 -39.69
N ILE A 8 -31.68 22.72 -39.73
CA ILE A 8 -31.73 21.51 -38.88
C ILE A 8 -30.57 20.57 -39.23
N MET A 9 -30.25 20.36 -40.52
CA MET A 9 -29.09 19.57 -40.93
C MET A 9 -27.78 20.16 -40.40
N LYS A 10 -27.59 21.48 -40.48
CA LYS A 10 -26.38 22.14 -39.97
C LYS A 10 -26.24 21.99 -38.46
N GLN A 11 -27.33 22.13 -37.70
CA GLN A 11 -27.32 21.90 -36.25
C GLN A 11 -27.00 20.44 -35.87
N ALA A 12 -27.54 19.47 -36.61
CA ALA A 12 -27.26 18.06 -36.38
C ALA A 12 -25.78 17.73 -36.62
N VAL A 13 -25.19 18.27 -37.69
CA VAL A 13 -23.75 18.11 -37.98
C VAL A 13 -22.89 18.73 -36.88
N ILE A 14 -23.24 19.94 -36.41
CA ILE A 14 -22.51 20.60 -35.31
C ILE A 14 -22.57 19.77 -34.02
N LEU A 15 -23.73 19.21 -33.68
CA LEU A 15 -23.89 18.35 -32.50
C LEU A 15 -23.04 17.07 -32.59
N ILE A 16 -22.95 16.45 -33.77
CA ILE A 16 -22.10 15.27 -34.00
C ILE A 16 -20.62 15.62 -33.78
N VAL A 17 -20.17 16.76 -34.30
CA VAL A 17 -18.78 17.22 -34.15
C VAL A 17 -18.45 17.50 -32.68
N ILE A 18 -19.34 18.17 -31.95
CA ILE A 18 -19.15 18.44 -30.52
C ILE A 18 -19.09 17.12 -29.73
N GLY A 19 -20.02 16.18 -30.01
CA GLY A 19 -20.02 14.86 -29.37
C GLY A 19 -18.72 14.08 -29.61
N PHE A 20 -18.16 14.18 -30.82
CA PHE A 20 -16.90 13.54 -31.17
C PHE A 20 -15.71 14.13 -30.40
N VAL A 21 -15.61 15.46 -30.32
CA VAL A 21 -14.54 16.16 -29.58
C VAL A 21 -14.61 15.82 -28.09
N VAL A 22 -15.81 15.86 -27.49
CA VAL A 22 -16.01 15.52 -26.07
C VAL A 22 -15.62 14.07 -25.79
N SER A 23 -15.96 13.15 -26.69
CA SER A 23 -15.63 11.73 -26.55
C SER A 23 -14.11 11.48 -26.58
N ILE A 24 -13.38 12.12 -27.50
CA ILE A 24 -11.92 12.00 -27.57
C ILE A 24 -11.24 12.57 -26.31
N CYS A 25 -11.71 13.72 -25.82
CA CYS A 25 -11.22 14.30 -24.57
C CYS A 25 -11.42 13.33 -23.40
N TRP A 26 -12.59 12.68 -23.32
CA TRP A 26 -12.89 11.73 -22.25
C TRP A 26 -11.98 10.49 -22.30
N VAL A 27 -11.77 9.92 -23.49
CA VAL A 27 -10.87 8.78 -23.69
C VAL A 27 -9.45 9.13 -23.27
N THR A 28 -8.97 10.31 -23.64
CA THR A 28 -7.61 10.78 -23.31
C THR A 28 -7.43 10.94 -21.81
N VAL A 29 -8.40 11.54 -21.11
CA VAL A 29 -8.35 11.70 -19.65
C VAL A 29 -8.37 10.34 -18.95
N SER A 30 -9.21 9.40 -19.40
CA SER A 30 -9.30 8.06 -18.84
C SER A 30 -7.99 7.28 -19.00
N PHE A 31 -7.39 7.32 -20.18
CA PHE A 31 -6.08 6.71 -20.44
C PHE A 31 -4.97 7.35 -19.59
N GLY A 32 -4.95 8.67 -19.48
CA GLY A 32 -3.97 9.40 -18.66
C GLY A 32 -4.04 9.00 -17.19
N GLN A 33 -5.25 8.89 -16.63
CA GLN A 33 -5.44 8.44 -15.25
C GLN A 33 -5.01 6.98 -15.03
N HIS A 34 -5.30 6.10 -15.99
CA HIS A 34 -4.88 4.69 -15.91
C HIS A 34 -3.37 4.53 -15.96
N LEU A 35 -2.69 5.24 -16.87
CA LEU A 35 -1.23 5.23 -16.98
C LEU A 35 -0.59 5.79 -15.71
N TYR A 36 -1.07 6.95 -15.22
CA TYR A 36 -0.54 7.56 -14.00
C TYR A 36 -0.61 6.62 -12.79
N ARG A 37 -1.75 5.95 -12.58
CA ARG A 37 -1.90 4.96 -11.50
C ARG A 37 -0.94 3.78 -11.65
N ASN A 38 -0.79 3.26 -12.86
CA ASN A 38 0.10 2.11 -13.11
C ASN A 38 1.57 2.45 -12.89
N PHE A 39 2.03 3.60 -13.39
CA PHE A 39 3.40 4.08 -13.19
C PHE A 39 3.70 4.31 -11.70
N ASN A 40 2.79 4.96 -10.98
CA ASN A 40 3.01 5.25 -9.57
C ASN A 40 3.08 3.97 -8.72
N ASN A 41 2.24 2.98 -9.04
CA ASN A 41 2.30 1.66 -8.42
C ASN A 41 3.61 0.92 -8.75
N GLN A 42 4.10 0.98 -9.99
CA GLN A 42 5.38 0.36 -10.37
C GLN A 42 6.57 1.01 -9.66
N ILE A 43 6.63 2.34 -9.61
CA ILE A 43 7.72 3.07 -8.93
C ILE A 43 7.73 2.74 -7.44
N THR A 44 6.56 2.76 -6.79
CA THR A 44 6.42 2.44 -5.37
C THR A 44 6.87 1.00 -5.09
N ASN A 45 6.49 0.05 -5.94
CA ASN A 45 6.92 -1.34 -5.80
C ASN A 45 8.43 -1.49 -6.03
N SER A 46 9.00 -0.85 -7.06
CA SER A 46 10.44 -0.94 -7.35
C SER A 46 11.30 -0.35 -6.22
N LEU A 47 10.89 0.79 -5.65
CA LEU A 47 11.55 1.36 -4.47
C LEU A 47 11.40 0.44 -3.26
N SER A 48 10.21 -0.13 -3.05
CA SER A 48 9.96 -1.11 -1.99
C SER A 48 10.90 -2.31 -2.07
N TYR A 49 11.17 -2.83 -3.27
CA TYR A 49 12.11 -3.93 -3.48
C TYR A 49 13.57 -3.52 -3.27
N ALA A 50 13.97 -2.30 -3.65
CA ALA A 50 15.37 -1.87 -3.57
C ALA A 50 15.85 -1.62 -2.13
N TYR A 51 14.96 -1.24 -1.21
CA TYR A 51 15.34 -0.83 0.15
C TYR A 51 15.01 -1.83 1.26
N SER A 52 14.32 -2.94 0.95
CA SER A 52 13.79 -3.90 1.93
C SER A 52 14.78 -4.96 2.45
N SER A 53 16.08 -4.79 2.23
CA SER A 53 17.12 -5.75 2.63
C SER A 53 17.14 -6.06 4.14
N GLU A 54 16.76 -5.11 4.99
CA GLU A 54 16.63 -5.30 6.43
C GLU A 54 15.45 -6.22 6.80
N LEU A 55 14.32 -6.11 6.08
CA LEU A 55 13.17 -6.99 6.27
C LEU A 55 13.45 -8.39 5.71
N ASP A 56 14.19 -8.50 4.61
CA ASP A 56 14.64 -9.79 4.08
C ASP A 56 15.61 -10.49 5.05
N SER A 57 16.47 -9.72 5.74
CA SER A 57 17.38 -10.26 6.75
C SER A 57 16.62 -10.79 7.98
N ILE A 58 15.59 -10.05 8.43
CA ILE A 58 14.72 -10.50 9.53
C ILE A 58 13.87 -11.71 9.11
N MET A 59 13.38 -11.75 7.87
CA MET A 59 12.62 -12.88 7.33
C MET A 59 13.39 -14.21 7.40
N ASN A 60 14.71 -14.17 7.20
CA ASN A 60 15.57 -15.36 7.27
C ASN A 60 16.04 -15.69 8.70
N TYR A 61 15.70 -14.85 9.69
CA TYR A 61 16.07 -15.07 11.08
C TYR A 61 15.00 -15.88 11.81
N THR A 62 15.39 -16.93 12.50
CA THR A 62 14.47 -17.89 13.15
C THR A 62 14.35 -17.72 14.67
N GLY A 63 15.10 -16.79 15.27
CA GLY A 63 15.10 -16.54 16.72
C GLY A 63 14.23 -15.37 17.14
N ASP A 64 14.16 -15.15 18.45
CA ASP A 64 13.47 -13.98 19.00
C ASP A 64 14.31 -12.71 18.76
N LEU A 65 13.64 -11.64 18.33
CA LEU A 65 14.27 -10.36 18.01
C LEU A 65 13.78 -9.28 18.97
N PRO A 66 14.64 -8.32 19.36
CA PRO A 66 14.18 -7.14 20.07
C PRO A 66 13.08 -6.44 19.27
N ALA A 67 11.94 -6.13 19.89
CA ALA A 67 10.83 -5.47 19.19
C ALA A 67 11.24 -4.12 18.59
N ALA A 68 12.24 -3.45 19.19
CA ALA A 68 12.85 -2.24 18.65
C ALA A 68 13.48 -2.46 17.28
N CYS A 69 14.20 -3.57 17.05
CA CYS A 69 14.82 -3.89 15.75
C CYS A 69 13.75 -4.08 14.68
N VAL A 70 12.69 -4.84 14.99
CA VAL A 70 11.55 -5.07 14.08
C VAL A 70 10.84 -3.76 13.79
N TYR A 71 10.67 -2.89 14.79
CA TYR A 71 10.11 -1.55 14.61
C TYR A 71 10.94 -0.70 13.65
N TYR A 72 12.25 -0.58 13.86
CA TYR A 72 13.09 0.27 13.01
C TYR A 72 13.13 -0.22 11.57
N ALA A 73 13.25 -1.53 11.36
CA ALA A 73 13.22 -2.12 10.03
C ALA A 73 11.87 -1.89 9.34
N ALA A 74 10.75 -2.06 10.06
CA ALA A 74 9.42 -1.85 9.52
C ALA A 74 9.10 -0.37 9.26
N GLU A 75 9.54 0.54 10.13
CA GLU A 75 9.30 1.99 9.99
C GLU A 75 10.14 2.56 8.82
N LYS A 76 11.40 2.14 8.69
CA LYS A 76 12.26 2.54 7.57
C LYS A 76 11.73 2.02 6.24
N ASN A 77 11.13 0.83 6.24
CA ASN A 77 10.55 0.18 5.06
C ASN A 77 9.02 0.25 5.01
N LYS A 78 8.41 1.28 5.60
CA LYS A 78 6.96 1.36 5.77
C LYS A 78 6.18 1.30 4.45
N ALA A 79 6.74 1.81 3.36
CA ALA A 79 6.14 1.72 2.02
C ALA A 79 6.05 0.27 1.50
N SER A 80 6.95 -0.59 1.98
CA SER A 80 7.06 -2.01 1.66
C SER A 80 6.23 -2.90 2.58
N VAL A 81 5.75 -2.40 3.73
CA VAL A 81 4.97 -3.18 4.69
C VAL A 81 3.48 -3.11 4.32
N GLU A 82 2.87 -4.26 4.03
CA GLU A 82 1.43 -4.37 3.77
C GLU A 82 0.64 -4.36 5.08
N SER A 83 1.08 -5.15 6.07
CA SER A 83 0.37 -5.29 7.34
C SER A 83 1.29 -5.75 8.48
N ILE A 84 0.95 -5.31 9.69
CA ILE A 84 1.47 -5.88 10.94
C ILE A 84 0.28 -6.41 11.75
N SER A 85 0.36 -7.67 12.17
CA SER A 85 -0.69 -8.27 12.99
C SER A 85 -0.10 -9.26 13.99
N GLY A 86 -0.55 -9.21 15.23
CA GLY A 86 -0.12 -10.21 16.20
C GLY A 86 -0.59 -9.92 17.60
N TYR A 87 -0.12 -10.75 18.51
CA TYR A 87 -0.40 -10.64 19.93
C TYR A 87 0.83 -11.08 20.69
N TYR A 88 1.34 -10.24 21.59
CA TYR A 88 2.47 -10.58 22.45
C TYR A 88 2.00 -10.66 23.88
N SER A 89 2.37 -11.73 24.59
CA SER A 89 2.00 -11.95 26.00
C SER A 89 3.24 -12.10 26.86
N TRP A 90 3.31 -11.38 27.98
CA TRP A 90 4.41 -11.43 28.93
C TRP A 90 3.90 -11.49 30.37
N ARG A 91 4.76 -11.91 31.30
CA ARG A 91 4.49 -11.79 32.73
C ARG A 91 5.06 -10.49 33.26
N ASP A 92 4.23 -9.77 34.01
CA ASP A 92 4.63 -8.59 34.77
C ASP A 92 5.45 -9.00 36.01
N GLU A 93 6.08 -8.04 36.68
CA GLU A 93 6.84 -8.23 37.93
C GLU A 93 5.99 -8.88 39.05
N SER A 94 4.67 -8.66 39.01
CA SER A 94 3.70 -9.31 39.90
C SER A 94 3.27 -10.72 39.47
N GLY A 95 3.92 -11.31 38.46
CA GLY A 95 3.63 -12.65 37.93
C GLY A 95 2.34 -12.75 37.11
N LYS A 96 1.59 -11.65 36.93
CA LYS A 96 0.35 -11.62 36.15
C LYS A 96 0.66 -11.57 34.65
N TYR A 97 -0.09 -12.36 33.87
CA TYR A 97 -0.03 -12.28 32.42
C TYR A 97 -0.65 -10.96 31.93
N LYS A 98 0.15 -10.20 31.19
CA LYS A 98 -0.25 -9.05 30.39
C LYS A 98 -0.06 -9.38 28.93
N SER A 99 -0.88 -8.77 28.10
CA SER A 99 -0.84 -9.08 26.70
C SER A 99 -1.30 -7.90 25.85
N GLN A 100 -0.58 -7.68 24.76
CA GLN A 100 -0.69 -6.51 23.92
C GLN A 100 -0.96 -6.95 22.49
N ARG A 101 -2.07 -6.46 21.93
CA ARG A 101 -2.34 -6.63 20.51
C ARG A 101 -1.49 -5.66 19.71
N VAL A 102 -0.89 -6.16 18.65
CA VAL A 102 -0.13 -5.37 17.67
C VAL A 102 -0.94 -5.33 16.38
N ARG A 103 -1.35 -4.14 15.95
CA ARG A 103 -2.07 -3.92 14.68
C ARG A 103 -1.35 -2.94 13.75
N SER A 104 -0.32 -2.27 14.26
CA SER A 104 0.40 -1.23 13.56
C SER A 104 1.87 -1.21 13.99
N ILE A 105 2.73 -0.61 13.16
CA ILE A 105 4.14 -0.39 13.51
C ILE A 105 4.26 0.40 14.82
N LYS A 106 3.36 1.36 15.07
CA LYS A 106 3.39 2.16 16.31
C LYS A 106 3.17 1.33 17.58
N ASP A 107 2.42 0.24 17.50
CA ASP A 107 2.14 -0.62 18.67
C ASP A 107 3.41 -1.35 19.14
N LEU A 108 4.37 -1.60 18.25
CA LEU A 108 5.69 -2.17 18.61
C LEU A 108 6.46 -1.29 19.59
N LYS A 109 6.23 0.04 19.61
CA LYS A 109 6.88 0.96 20.58
C LYS A 109 6.64 0.56 22.02
N LYS A 110 5.45 0.01 22.31
CA LYS A 110 5.07 -0.43 23.65
C LYS A 110 5.83 -1.69 24.09
N LEU A 111 6.48 -2.37 23.16
CA LEU A 111 7.15 -3.65 23.36
C LEU A 111 8.68 -3.54 23.25
N PHE A 112 9.26 -2.34 23.18
CA PHE A 112 10.71 -2.15 22.96
C PHE A 112 11.62 -2.84 23.97
N GLN A 113 11.13 -3.03 25.19
CA GLN A 113 11.88 -3.71 26.26
C GLN A 113 11.78 -5.24 26.18
N HIS A 114 11.04 -5.77 25.21
CA HIS A 114 10.78 -7.19 25.04
C HIS A 114 11.42 -7.75 23.76
N GLN A 115 11.80 -9.02 23.84
CA GLN A 115 12.11 -9.84 22.69
C GLN A 115 10.81 -10.47 22.19
N ILE A 116 10.55 -10.32 20.90
CA ILE A 116 9.35 -10.83 20.25
C ILE A 116 9.74 -11.86 19.21
N ASN A 117 8.91 -12.90 19.08
CA ASN A 117 9.01 -13.79 17.95
C ASN A 117 8.17 -13.20 16.80
N CYS A 118 8.75 -13.07 15.62
CA CYS A 118 8.02 -12.60 14.46
C CYS A 118 8.32 -13.43 13.23
N THR A 119 7.29 -13.68 12.44
CA THR A 119 7.41 -14.25 11.10
C THR A 119 7.11 -13.16 10.09
N ILE A 120 8.05 -12.93 9.18
CA ILE A 120 7.87 -12.01 8.06
C ILE A 120 7.61 -12.86 6.80
N THR A 121 6.56 -12.53 6.06
CA THR A 121 6.26 -13.17 4.77
C THR A 121 6.18 -12.13 3.68
N LYS A 122 6.66 -12.48 2.48
CA LYS A 122 6.66 -11.60 1.32
C LYS A 122 5.53 -12.02 0.37
N SER A 123 4.62 -11.09 0.07
CA SER A 123 3.51 -11.30 -0.87
C SER A 123 3.45 -10.13 -1.85
N THR A 124 3.49 -10.39 -3.15
CA THR A 124 3.34 -9.37 -4.21
C THR A 124 4.28 -8.16 -4.08
N GLY A 125 5.48 -8.34 -3.50
CA GLY A 125 6.46 -7.26 -3.30
C GLY A 125 6.29 -6.40 -2.07
N LYS A 126 5.36 -6.80 -1.19
CA LYS A 126 5.19 -6.22 0.13
C LYS A 126 5.38 -7.28 1.22
N TYR A 127 5.66 -6.82 2.43
CA TYR A 127 5.94 -7.63 3.60
C TYR A 127 4.75 -7.63 4.55
N ARG A 128 4.37 -8.82 5.02
CA ARG A 128 3.43 -9.03 6.12
C ARG A 128 4.21 -9.52 7.33
N ILE A 129 4.07 -8.82 8.44
CA ILE A 129 4.77 -9.13 9.69
C ILE A 129 3.76 -9.68 10.68
N VAL A 130 3.97 -10.91 11.13
CA VAL A 130 3.16 -11.56 12.15
C VAL A 130 3.96 -11.70 13.44
N ILE A 131 3.38 -11.29 14.57
CA ILE A 131 4.03 -11.33 15.89
C ILE A 131 3.30 -12.31 16.80
N TYR A 132 4.08 -13.10 17.54
CA TYR A 132 3.61 -14.12 18.48
C TYR A 132 4.03 -13.81 19.92
#